data_AF-A0A1I7EIH5-F1
#
_entry.id   AF-A0A1I7EIH5-F1
#
_cell.length_a   1.000
_cell.length_b   1.000
_cell.length_c   1.000
_cell.angle_alpha   90.00
_cell.angle_beta   90.00
_cell.angle_gamma   90.00
#
_symmetry.space_group_name_H-M   'P 1'
#
loop_
_entity.id
_entity.type
_entity.pdbx_description
1 polymer ?
#
loop_
_entity_poly.entity_id
_entity_poly.type
_entity_poly.pdbx_seq_one_letter_code
_entity_poly.pdbx_strand_id
1 'polypeptide(L)'
;MTVSTPEYMNCSPDVVGGLIETVSTALLSNFPKVSADPYDIELVLDALRVLRPRVAEIDTLDGILHMVRGHWDDAIHVLRQVGENAPRFGYAKALLAFCLSAKGDPDWKQSATEAMENNPTRDTQSLVRALEAREDLLNAMKVKRAGGQFVTPKSLEALAEFDAETAEGAEADVQPAAAAPAPATAATPATTDYAHQSFLRA
;
A
#
# COMPACT_ATOMS: atom_id res chain seq x y z
N MET A 1 33.58 12.06 18.78
CA MET A 1 32.54 11.98 19.83
C MET A 1 31.49 11.02 19.33
N THR A 2 31.44 9.80 19.88
CA THR A 2 30.41 8.81 19.52
C THR A 2 29.15 9.20 20.29
N VAL A 3 28.17 9.76 19.59
CA VAL A 3 26.87 10.04 20.18
C VAL A 3 26.24 8.69 20.48
N SER A 4 26.16 8.31 21.76
CA SER A 4 25.43 7.13 22.21
C SER A 4 23.96 7.35 21.85
N THR A 5 23.44 6.54 20.92
CA THR A 5 22.03 6.56 20.57
C THR A 5 21.20 6.23 21.82
N PRO A 6 20.17 7.03 22.14
CA PRO A 6 19.32 6.76 23.30
C PRO A 6 18.67 5.38 23.21
N GLU A 7 18.51 4.69 24.34
CA GLU A 7 18.00 3.31 24.40
C GLU A 7 16.61 3.15 23.77
N TYR A 8 15.77 4.19 23.85
CA TYR A 8 14.44 4.22 23.23
C TYR A 8 14.45 4.26 21.70
N MET A 9 15.60 4.54 21.06
CA MET A 9 15.78 4.47 19.60
C MET A 9 16.13 3.05 19.12
N ASN A 10 16.46 2.13 20.02
CA ASN A 10 16.77 0.73 19.70
C ASN A 10 15.49 -0.12 19.61
N CYS A 11 14.55 0.27 18.75
CA CYS A 11 13.37 -0.55 18.47
C CYS A 11 13.76 -1.81 17.69
N SER A 12 13.15 -2.94 18.07
CA SER A 12 13.31 -4.20 17.34
C SER A 12 12.81 -4.07 15.89
N PRO A 13 13.36 -4.86 14.96
CA PRO A 13 12.87 -4.90 13.58
C PRO A 13 11.36 -5.15 13.49
N ASP A 14 10.80 -5.98 14.37
CA ASP A 14 9.38 -6.32 14.38
C ASP A 14 8.50 -5.11 14.72
N VAL A 15 8.92 -4.27 15.67
CA VAL A 15 8.18 -3.05 16.04
C VAL A 15 8.19 -2.07 14.87
N VAL A 16 9.35 -1.87 14.25
CA VAL A 16 9.47 -0.97 13.09
C VAL A 16 8.67 -1.50 11.90
N GLY A 17 8.76 -2.81 11.63
CA GLY A 17 8.00 -3.48 10.58
C GLY A 17 6.49 -3.34 10.79
N GLY A 18 6.01 -3.57 12.01
CA GLY A 18 4.59 -3.39 12.35
C GLY A 18 4.11 -1.95 12.19
N LEU A 19 4.94 -0.96 12.52
CA LEU A 19 4.62 0.46 12.29
C LEU A 19 4.55 0.79 10.78
N ILE A 20 5.50 0.29 9.98
CA ILE A 20 5.49 0.43 8.52
C ILE A 20 4.21 -0.21 7.95
N GLU A 21 3.91 -1.46 8.34
CA GLU A 21 2.71 -2.18 7.88
C GLU A 21 1.42 -1.45 8.26
N THR A 22 1.36 -0.89 9.47
CA THR A 22 0.20 -0.10 9.93
C THR A 22 -0.01 1.13 9.04
N VAL A 23 1.04 1.90 8.76
CA VAL A 23 0.94 3.10 7.90
C VAL A 23 0.65 2.72 6.46
N SER A 24 1.33 1.71 5.92
CA SER A 24 1.08 1.18 4.57
C SER A 24 -0.38 0.74 4.42
N THR A 25 -0.93 0.04 5.40
CA THR A 25 -2.34 -0.38 5.39
C THR A 25 -3.28 0.83 5.44
N ALA A 26 -3.00 1.82 6.29
CA ALA A 26 -3.81 3.03 6.39
C ALA A 26 -3.84 3.84 5.08
N LEU A 27 -2.71 3.89 4.37
CA LEU A 27 -2.56 4.66 3.13
C LEU A 27 -3.03 3.92 1.88
N LEU A 28 -2.79 2.60 1.79
CA LEU A 28 -2.92 1.84 0.54
C LEU A 28 -4.18 0.98 0.46
N SER A 29 -4.74 0.52 1.58
CA SER A 29 -5.87 -0.44 1.57
C SER A 29 -7.11 0.05 0.84
N ASN A 30 -7.37 1.36 0.88
CA ASN A 30 -8.55 1.98 0.28
C ASN A 30 -8.19 3.22 -0.55
N PHE A 31 -6.94 3.32 -1.01
CA PHE A 31 -6.41 4.46 -1.76
C PHE A 31 -7.35 4.85 -2.92
N PRO A 32 -7.62 6.16 -3.14
CA PRO A 32 -7.04 7.32 -2.47
C PRO A 32 -7.76 7.76 -1.19
N LYS A 33 -8.75 6.99 -0.72
CA LYS A 33 -9.48 7.32 0.51
C LYS A 33 -8.75 6.73 1.70
N VAL A 34 -8.40 7.60 2.65
CA VAL A 34 -7.81 7.16 3.91
C VAL A 34 -8.88 7.04 4.98
N SER A 35 -8.86 5.93 5.70
CA SER A 35 -9.79 5.60 6.79
C SER A 35 -9.31 6.12 8.15
N ALA A 36 -8.02 6.41 8.30
CA ALA A 36 -7.40 6.95 9.50
C ALA A 36 -7.27 8.47 9.46
N ASP A 37 -7.03 9.09 10.62
CA ASP A 37 -6.72 10.53 10.69
C ASP A 37 -5.35 10.79 10.02
N PRO A 38 -5.26 11.69 9.02
CA PRO A 38 -3.98 12.07 8.42
C PRO A 38 -2.93 12.56 9.42
N TYR A 39 -3.33 13.13 10.55
CA TYR A 39 -2.40 13.58 11.59
C TYR A 39 -1.74 12.40 12.32
N ASP A 40 -2.50 11.35 12.62
CA ASP A 40 -1.96 10.14 13.26
C ASP A 40 -0.95 9.44 12.34
N ILE A 41 -1.21 9.43 11.03
CA ILE A 41 -0.29 8.88 10.03
C ILE A 41 1.02 9.67 10.01
N GLU A 42 0.96 11.00 10.03
CA GLU A 42 2.16 11.86 10.08
C GLU A 42 3.00 11.59 11.33
N LEU A 43 2.37 11.48 12.50
CA LEU A 43 3.08 11.20 13.74
C LEU A 43 3.84 9.88 13.68
N VAL A 44 3.24 8.84 13.07
CA VAL A 44 3.91 7.55 12.92
C VAL A 44 5.03 7.63 11.87
N LEU A 45 4.84 8.34 10.76
CA LEU A 45 5.90 8.56 9.76
C LEU A 45 7.09 9.33 10.35
N ASP A 46 6.84 10.36 11.16
CA ASP A 46 7.89 11.10 11.85
C ASP A 46 8.66 10.22 12.83
N ALA A 47 7.97 9.37 13.59
CA ALA A 47 8.62 8.38 14.44
C ALA A 47 9.48 7.40 13.62
N LEU A 48 8.95 6.90 12.50
CA LEU A 48 9.66 5.98 11.61
C LEU A 48 10.93 6.59 11.01
N ARG A 49 10.90 7.86 10.61
CA ARG A 49 12.09 8.59 10.12
C ARG A 49 13.20 8.69 11.17
N VAL A 50 12.81 8.90 12.42
CA VAL A 50 13.74 8.96 13.55
C VAL A 50 14.33 7.57 13.84
N LEU A 51 13.51 6.52 13.81
CA LEU A 51 13.92 5.15 14.10
C LEU A 51 14.75 4.50 12.97
N ARG A 52 14.46 4.83 11.72
CA ARG A 52 15.13 4.30 10.52
C ARG A 52 15.36 5.43 9.50
N PRO A 53 16.38 6.27 9.73
CA PRO A 53 16.71 7.31 8.78
C PRO A 53 17.17 6.71 7.45
N ARG A 54 16.82 7.37 6.34
CA ARG A 54 17.27 7.06 4.96
C ARG A 54 16.74 5.75 4.37
N VAL A 55 15.54 5.34 4.77
CA VAL A 55 14.85 4.21 4.12
C VAL A 55 13.89 4.78 3.07
N ALA A 56 14.17 4.48 1.80
CA ALA A 56 13.38 4.95 0.66
C ALA A 56 11.89 4.60 0.76
N GLU A 57 11.56 3.45 1.34
CA GLU A 57 10.18 3.01 1.56
C GLU A 57 9.42 3.97 2.50
N ILE A 58 10.04 4.42 3.60
CA ILE A 58 9.45 5.38 4.54
C ILE A 58 9.23 6.73 3.84
N ASP A 59 10.23 7.19 3.09
CA ASP A 59 10.12 8.44 2.33
C ASP A 59 9.06 8.35 1.22
N THR A 60 8.78 7.15 0.70
CA THR A 60 7.73 6.93 -0.30
C THR A 60 6.34 6.97 0.30
N LEU A 61 6.16 6.48 1.54
CA LEU A 61 4.89 6.59 2.26
C LEU A 61 4.51 8.05 2.52
N ASP A 62 5.50 8.94 2.70
CA ASP A 62 5.26 10.38 2.76
C ASP A 62 4.76 10.96 1.43
N GLY A 63 5.36 10.55 0.32
CA GLY A 63 4.85 10.88 -1.02
C GLY A 63 3.40 10.45 -1.20
N ILE A 64 3.05 9.23 -0.76
CA ILE A 64 1.68 8.71 -0.80
C ILE A 64 0.73 9.51 0.09
N LEU A 65 1.17 9.94 1.28
CA LEU A 65 0.38 10.81 2.15
C LEU A 65 0.04 12.14 1.47
N HIS A 66 1.00 12.76 0.77
CA HIS A 66 0.74 13.95 -0.04
C HIS A 66 -0.25 13.67 -1.19
N MET A 67 -0.17 12.50 -1.84
CA MET A 67 -1.11 12.08 -2.89
C MET A 67 -2.54 11.96 -2.35
N VAL A 68 -2.73 11.32 -1.19
CA VAL A 68 -4.03 11.19 -0.53
C VAL A 68 -4.64 12.57 -0.25
N ARG A 69 -3.82 13.55 0.15
CA ARG A 69 -4.25 14.92 0.43
C ARG A 69 -4.48 15.75 -0.84
N GLY A 70 -4.18 15.20 -2.01
CA GLY A 70 -4.26 15.92 -3.29
C GLY A 70 -3.15 16.96 -3.47
N HIS A 71 -2.10 16.92 -2.65
CA HIS A 71 -0.94 17.81 -2.73
C HIS A 71 0.05 17.24 -3.75
N TRP A 72 -0.32 17.29 -5.03
CA TRP A 72 0.46 16.64 -6.10
C TRP A 72 1.87 17.21 -6.27
N ASP A 73 2.07 18.51 -6.06
CA ASP A 73 3.39 19.14 -6.18
C ASP A 73 4.37 18.65 -5.10
N ASP A 74 3.89 18.57 -3.85
CA ASP A 74 4.69 18.05 -2.74
C ASP A 74 5.00 16.56 -2.95
N ALA A 75 4.02 15.76 -3.39
CA ALA A 75 4.22 14.36 -3.73
C ALA A 75 5.29 14.18 -4.82
N ILE A 76 5.25 14.99 -5.89
CA ILE A 76 6.25 14.96 -6.96
C ILE A 76 7.64 15.29 -6.43
N HIS A 77 7.75 16.31 -5.57
CA HIS A 77 9.03 16.71 -4.98
C HIS A 77 9.64 15.56 -4.16
N VAL A 78 8.85 14.99 -3.24
CA VAL A 78 9.29 13.89 -2.37
C VAL A 78 9.67 12.66 -3.20
N LEU A 79 8.81 12.21 -4.12
CA LEU A 79 9.05 10.99 -4.91
C LEU A 79 10.25 11.13 -5.86
N ARG A 80 10.50 12.34 -6.39
CA ARG A 80 11.71 12.61 -7.17
C ARG A 80 12.97 12.47 -6.30
N GLN A 81 12.96 13.07 -5.11
CA GLN A 81 14.06 12.95 -4.16
C GLN A 81 14.30 11.48 -3.75
N VAL A 82 13.24 10.68 -3.56
CA VAL A 82 13.38 9.24 -3.32
C VAL A 82 14.05 8.54 -4.50
N GLY A 83 13.63 8.83 -5.73
CA GLY A 83 14.25 8.27 -6.94
C GLY A 83 15.72 8.62 -7.10
N GLU A 84 16.11 9.85 -6.74
CA GLU A 84 17.51 10.31 -6.75
C GLU A 84 18.35 9.58 -5.68
N ASN A 85 17.79 9.40 -4.48
CA ASN A 85 18.48 8.73 -3.37
C ASN A 85 18.52 7.20 -3.52
N ALA A 86 17.52 6.62 -4.19
CA ALA A 86 17.40 5.19 -4.43
C ALA A 86 17.04 4.88 -5.90
N PRO A 87 18.00 4.99 -6.85
CA PRO A 87 17.72 4.88 -8.30
C PRO A 87 17.14 3.54 -8.76
N ARG A 88 17.33 2.47 -7.97
CA ARG A 88 16.80 1.12 -8.23
C ARG A 88 15.40 0.90 -7.66
N PHE A 89 14.86 1.85 -6.90
CA PHE A 89 13.56 1.72 -6.29
C PHE A 89 12.45 2.11 -7.28
N GLY A 90 12.05 1.14 -8.11
CA GLY A 90 11.09 1.35 -9.21
C GLY A 90 9.71 1.82 -8.74
N TYR A 91 9.28 1.44 -7.54
CA TYR A 91 7.95 1.79 -7.03
C TYR A 91 7.76 3.31 -6.86
N ALA A 92 8.77 4.02 -6.33
CA ALA A 92 8.72 5.48 -6.22
C ALA A 92 8.62 6.16 -7.60
N LYS A 93 9.29 5.63 -8.62
CA LYS A 93 9.21 6.15 -9.99
C LYS A 93 7.83 5.90 -10.62
N ALA A 94 7.20 4.76 -10.34
CA ALA A 94 5.84 4.49 -10.79
C ALA A 94 4.82 5.42 -10.12
N LEU A 95 4.97 5.70 -8.82
CA LEU A 95 4.15 6.70 -8.12
C LEU A 95 4.40 8.13 -8.64
N LEU A 96 5.64 8.47 -8.97
CA LEU A 96 5.96 9.75 -9.61
C LEU A 96 5.26 9.86 -10.98
N ALA A 97 5.32 8.81 -11.80
CA ALA A 97 4.58 8.74 -13.06
C ALA A 97 3.07 8.91 -12.84
N PHE A 98 2.51 8.28 -11.81
CA PHE A 98 1.11 8.47 -11.45
C PHE A 98 0.78 9.94 -11.13
N CYS A 99 1.59 10.60 -10.30
CA CYS A 99 1.38 12.01 -9.95
C CYS A 99 1.46 12.94 -11.17
N LEU A 100 2.47 12.74 -12.03
CA LEU A 100 2.62 13.50 -13.27
C LEU A 100 1.43 13.28 -14.22
N SER A 101 0.97 12.04 -14.36
CA SER A 101 -0.21 11.69 -15.15
C SER A 101 -1.50 12.31 -14.59
N ALA A 102 -1.65 12.37 -13.27
CA ALA A 102 -2.77 13.04 -12.61
C ALA A 102 -2.80 14.56 -12.92
N LYS A 103 -1.62 15.18 -13.03
CA LYS A 103 -1.46 16.58 -13.45
C LYS A 103 -1.56 16.80 -14.97
N GLY A 104 -1.55 15.74 -15.77
CA GLY A 104 -1.52 15.82 -17.23
C GLY A 104 -0.15 16.17 -17.81
N ASP A 105 0.93 15.99 -17.04
CA ASP A 105 2.30 16.25 -17.47
C ASP A 105 2.84 15.06 -18.29
N PRO A 106 3.20 15.23 -19.57
CA PRO A 106 3.65 14.14 -20.45
C PRO A 106 4.93 13.43 -19.99
N ASP A 107 5.73 14.04 -19.10
CA ASP A 107 6.95 13.45 -18.55
C ASP A 107 6.66 12.19 -17.73
N TRP A 108 5.39 11.94 -17.37
CA TRP A 108 4.96 10.71 -16.72
C TRP A 108 5.42 9.44 -17.46
N LYS A 109 5.50 9.48 -18.79
CA LYS A 109 5.91 8.32 -19.61
C LYS A 109 7.38 7.97 -19.41
N GLN A 110 8.24 8.97 -19.23
CA GLN A 110 9.65 8.75 -18.94
C GLN A 110 9.78 8.08 -17.57
N SER A 111 9.13 8.62 -16.54
CA SER A 111 9.16 8.02 -15.20
C SER A 111 8.57 6.61 -15.17
N ALA A 112 7.51 6.33 -15.94
CA ALA A 112 6.94 4.99 -16.07
C ALA A 112 7.93 4.01 -16.74
N THR A 113 8.64 4.44 -17.77
CA THR A 113 9.68 3.64 -18.43
C THR A 113 10.80 3.30 -17.45
N GLU A 114 11.30 4.32 -16.75
CA GLU A 114 12.37 4.15 -15.74
C GLU A 114 11.95 3.30 -14.54
N ALA A 115 10.65 3.25 -14.21
CA ALA A 115 10.10 2.40 -13.16
C ALA A 115 10.11 0.93 -13.55
N MET A 116 9.95 0.63 -14.85
CA MET A 116 9.97 -0.73 -15.40
C MET A 116 11.39 -1.24 -15.63
N GLU A 117 12.40 -0.39 -15.50
CA GLU A 117 13.80 -0.79 -15.53
C GLU A 117 14.17 -1.54 -14.24
N ASN A 118 15.08 -2.52 -14.35
CA ASN A 118 15.68 -3.23 -13.21
C ASN A 118 14.72 -4.10 -12.38
N ASN A 119 14.11 -5.11 -13.00
CA ASN A 119 13.31 -6.14 -12.33
C ASN A 119 12.21 -5.54 -11.42
N PRO A 120 11.22 -4.85 -12.02
CA PRO A 120 10.17 -4.16 -11.26
C PRO A 120 9.35 -5.14 -10.44
N THR A 121 8.98 -4.72 -9.23
CA THR A 121 8.03 -5.47 -8.40
C THR A 121 6.67 -5.58 -9.10
N ARG A 122 5.87 -6.56 -8.72
CA ARG A 122 4.53 -6.74 -9.30
C ARG A 122 3.69 -5.47 -9.17
N ASP A 123 3.71 -4.81 -8.01
CA ASP A 123 2.95 -3.58 -7.77
C ASP A 123 3.40 -2.44 -8.68
N THR A 124 4.71 -2.35 -8.94
CA THR A 124 5.28 -1.40 -9.90
C THR A 124 4.75 -1.68 -11.31
N GLN A 125 4.75 -2.95 -11.72
CA GLN A 125 4.23 -3.37 -13.04
C GLN A 125 2.72 -3.10 -13.17
N SER A 126 1.93 -3.45 -12.15
CA SER A 126 0.48 -3.22 -12.12
C SER A 126 0.18 -1.73 -12.28
N LEU A 127 0.85 -0.87 -11.49
CA LEU A 127 0.64 0.57 -11.53
C LEU A 127 0.99 1.18 -12.89
N VAL A 128 2.13 0.80 -13.49
CA VAL A 128 2.53 1.31 -14.82
C VAL A 128 1.56 0.86 -15.90
N ARG A 129 1.16 -0.42 -15.92
CA ARG A 129 0.18 -0.94 -16.89
C ARG A 129 -1.19 -0.26 -16.75
N ALA A 130 -1.61 0.01 -15.51
CA ALA A 130 -2.85 0.76 -15.25
C ALA A 130 -2.79 2.19 -15.81
N LEU A 131 -1.64 2.87 -15.71
CA LEU A 131 -1.44 4.20 -16.30
C LEU A 131 -1.51 4.17 -17.83
N GLU A 132 -0.86 3.20 -18.46
CA GLU A 132 -0.90 3.01 -19.92
C GLU A 132 -2.32 2.71 -20.41
N ALA A 133 -3.01 1.77 -19.76
CA ALA A 133 -4.38 1.40 -20.11
C ALA A 133 -5.35 2.58 -19.95
N ARG A 134 -5.17 3.41 -18.91
CA ARG A 134 -5.93 4.65 -18.72
C ARG A 134 -5.70 5.63 -19.87
N GLU A 135 -4.46 5.87 -20.27
CA GLU A 135 -4.13 6.78 -21.37
C GLU A 135 -4.74 6.30 -22.70
N ASP A 136 -4.61 5.02 -23.01
CA ASP A 136 -5.19 4.44 -24.22
C ASP A 136 -6.73 4.55 -24.23
N LEU A 137 -7.37 4.32 -23.08
CA LEU A 137 -8.81 4.49 -22.93
C LEU A 137 -9.23 5.95 -23.15
N LEU A 138 -8.48 6.90 -22.56
CA LEU A 138 -8.71 8.34 -22.78
C LEU A 138 -8.59 8.69 -24.27
N ASN A 139 -7.61 8.14 -24.97
CA ASN A 139 -7.41 8.36 -26.40
C ASN A 139 -8.52 7.73 -27.25
N ALA A 140 -8.95 6.51 -26.95
CA ALA A 140 -10.12 5.89 -27.59
C ALA A 140 -11.41 6.71 -27.39
N MET A 141 -11.60 7.28 -26.20
CA MET A 141 -12.72 8.17 -25.92
C MET A 141 -12.65 9.50 -26.68
N LYS A 142 -11.45 10.05 -26.89
CA LYS A 142 -11.25 11.26 -27.72
C LYS A 142 -11.62 10.96 -29.19
N VAL A 143 -11.19 9.81 -29.73
CA VAL A 143 -11.54 9.38 -31.10
C VAL A 143 -13.05 9.23 -31.27
N LYS A 144 -13.73 8.60 -30.30
CA LYS A 144 -15.20 8.50 -30.30
C LYS A 144 -15.87 9.88 -30.32
N ARG A 145 -15.38 10.82 -29.49
CA ARG A 145 -15.89 12.20 -29.46
C ARG A 145 -15.67 12.96 -30.76
N ALA A 146 -14.60 12.65 -31.49
CA ALA A 146 -14.31 13.21 -32.81
C ALA A 146 -15.12 12.57 -33.96
N GLY A 147 -16.04 11.66 -33.66
CA GLY A 147 -16.90 10.98 -34.65
C GLY A 147 -16.33 9.67 -35.19
N GLY A 148 -15.21 9.19 -34.65
CA GLY A 148 -14.66 7.86 -34.96
C GLY A 148 -15.36 6.73 -34.19
N GLN A 149 -14.99 5.48 -34.51
CA GLN A 149 -15.47 4.31 -33.79
C GLN A 149 -14.69 4.14 -32.48
N PHE A 150 -15.40 3.84 -31.39
CA PHE A 150 -14.77 3.41 -30.14
C PHE A 150 -14.34 1.95 -30.25
N VAL A 151 -13.07 1.69 -30.01
CA VAL A 151 -12.49 0.35 -29.93
C VAL A 151 -11.86 0.22 -28.55
N THR A 152 -12.21 -0.84 -27.82
CA THR A 152 -11.60 -1.15 -26.53
C THR A 152 -10.09 -1.36 -26.72
N PRO A 153 -9.22 -0.60 -26.03
CA PRO A 153 -7.78 -0.80 -26.14
C PRO A 153 -7.32 -2.17 -25.62
N LYS A 154 -6.36 -2.77 -26.32
CA LYS A 154 -5.72 -4.04 -25.92
C LYS A 154 -5.02 -3.96 -24.56
N SER A 155 -4.59 -2.76 -24.16
CA SER A 155 -3.96 -2.52 -22.85
C SER A 155 -4.91 -2.76 -21.68
N LEU A 156 -6.24 -2.59 -21.86
CA LEU A 156 -7.21 -2.96 -20.83
C LEU A 156 -7.36 -4.48 -20.69
N GLU A 157 -7.33 -5.21 -21.80
CA GLU A 157 -7.36 -6.67 -21.80
C GLU A 157 -6.09 -7.24 -21.15
N ALA A 158 -4.92 -6.73 -21.54
CA ALA A 158 -3.64 -7.12 -20.95
C ALA A 158 -3.52 -6.81 -19.45
N LEU A 159 -4.13 -5.72 -18.99
CA LEU A 159 -4.20 -5.39 -17.56
C LEU A 159 -5.09 -6.40 -16.81
N ALA A 160 -6.27 -6.72 -17.36
CA ALA A 160 -7.19 -7.68 -16.75
C ALA A 160 -6.58 -9.09 -16.67
N GLU A 161 -5.86 -9.52 -17.71
CA GLU A 161 -5.12 -10.78 -17.72
C GLU A 161 -4.04 -10.81 -16.63
N PHE A 162 -3.25 -9.73 -16.51
CA PHE A 162 -2.21 -9.62 -15.49
C PHE A 162 -2.76 -9.66 -14.06
N ASP A 163 -3.90 -9.01 -13.83
CA ASP A 163 -4.59 -9.04 -12.54
C ASP A 163 -5.18 -10.42 -12.25
N ALA A 164 -5.73 -11.12 -13.26
CA ALA A 164 -6.27 -12.48 -13.13
C ALA A 164 -5.19 -13.52 -12.79
N GLU A 165 -4.01 -13.44 -13.41
CA GLU A 165 -2.83 -14.27 -13.05
C GLU A 165 -2.43 -14.08 -11.57
N THR A 166 -2.85 -12.99 -10.92
CA THR A 166 -2.65 -12.76 -9.47
C THR A 166 -3.60 -13.57 -8.62
N ALA A 167 -4.88 -13.57 -8.99
CA ALA A 167 -5.93 -14.20 -8.21
C ALA A 167 -5.78 -15.72 -8.20
N GLU A 168 -5.44 -16.32 -9.35
CA GLU A 168 -5.24 -17.78 -9.45
C GLU A 168 -4.00 -18.28 -8.69
N GLY A 169 -2.94 -17.45 -8.61
CA GLY A 169 -1.74 -17.78 -7.82
C GLY A 169 -1.94 -17.67 -6.31
N ALA A 170 -2.88 -16.84 -5.85
CA ALA A 170 -3.20 -16.68 -4.43
C ALA A 170 -4.09 -17.82 -3.89
N GLU A 171 -4.91 -18.45 -4.74
CA GLU A 171 -5.73 -19.60 -4.35
C GLU A 171 -4.94 -20.92 -4.25
N ALA A 172 -3.81 -21.04 -4.96
CA ALA A 172 -3.01 -22.26 -4.98
C ALA A 172 -2.19 -22.52 -3.69
N ASP A 173 -2.02 -21.51 -2.82
CA ASP A 173 -1.21 -21.62 -1.59
C ASP A 173 -2.05 -21.86 -0.31
N VAL A 174 -3.38 -21.99 -0.44
CA VAL A 174 -4.26 -22.40 0.66
C VAL A 174 -4.51 -23.91 0.56
N GLN A 175 -3.49 -24.70 0.87
CA GLN A 175 -3.67 -26.14 1.07
C GLN A 175 -4.47 -26.37 2.36
N PRO A 176 -5.63 -27.08 2.34
CA PRO A 176 -6.41 -27.31 3.54
C PRO A 176 -5.65 -28.28 4.44
N ALA A 177 -5.17 -27.78 5.59
CA ALA A 177 -4.67 -28.62 6.66
C ALA A 177 -5.77 -29.61 7.05
N ALA A 178 -5.50 -30.88 6.79
CA ALA A 178 -6.40 -31.99 7.03
C ALA A 178 -6.88 -32.01 8.50
N ALA A 179 -8.20 -32.13 8.65
CA ALA A 179 -8.88 -32.29 9.91
C ALA A 179 -8.38 -33.54 10.66
N ALA A 180 -7.92 -33.36 11.89
CA ALA A 180 -7.81 -34.45 12.87
C ALA A 180 -9.06 -34.43 13.78
N PRO A 181 -9.66 -35.59 14.10
CA PRO A 181 -10.98 -35.66 14.74
C PRO A 181 -10.91 -35.41 16.25
N ALA A 182 -11.91 -34.71 16.76
CA ALA A 182 -12.15 -34.48 18.19
C ALA A 182 -12.63 -35.77 18.90
N PRO A 183 -12.25 -36.04 20.16
CA PRO A 183 -12.92 -37.04 20.97
C PRO A 183 -14.19 -36.45 21.61
N ALA A 184 -15.24 -37.27 21.58
CA ALA A 184 -16.60 -36.97 21.99
C ALA A 184 -16.81 -36.87 23.52
N THR A 185 -17.83 -36.09 23.84
CA THR A 185 -18.49 -35.81 25.12
C THR A 185 -18.91 -36.99 26.00
N ALA A 186 -18.82 -36.77 27.32
CA ALA A 186 -19.76 -37.25 28.36
C ALA A 186 -19.53 -36.37 29.61
N ALA A 187 -20.43 -36.07 30.54
CA ALA A 187 -21.88 -36.11 30.73
C ALA A 187 -22.11 -35.33 32.05
N THR A 188 -23.16 -34.51 32.15
CA THR A 188 -23.59 -33.83 33.40
C THR A 188 -24.27 -34.81 34.36
N PRO A 189 -24.41 -34.52 35.68
CA PRO A 189 -25.58 -33.73 36.14
C PRO A 189 -25.36 -32.80 37.36
N ALA A 190 -26.42 -32.01 37.61
CA ALA A 190 -26.69 -30.99 38.63
C ALA A 190 -26.49 -31.44 40.10
N THR A 191 -26.50 -30.65 41.18
CA THR A 191 -27.15 -29.39 41.64
C THR A 191 -26.26 -28.80 42.78
N THR A 192 -26.33 -27.53 43.19
CA THR A 192 -27.12 -27.07 44.37
C THR A 192 -26.96 -25.55 44.56
N ASP A 193 -28.10 -24.87 44.73
CA ASP A 193 -28.39 -23.65 45.49
C ASP A 193 -27.29 -23.00 46.36
N TYR A 194 -27.11 -21.67 46.23
CA TYR A 194 -27.34 -20.77 47.37
C TYR A 194 -27.53 -19.30 46.95
N ALA A 195 -28.47 -18.66 47.63
CA ALA A 195 -29.03 -17.35 47.36
C ALA A 195 -28.22 -16.16 47.90
N HIS A 196 -28.57 -14.99 47.37
CA HIS A 196 -28.47 -13.63 47.93
C HIS A 196 -28.09 -13.49 49.42
N GLN A 197 -27.14 -12.58 49.71
CA GLN A 197 -27.41 -11.38 50.53
C GLN A 197 -26.23 -10.39 50.57
N SER A 198 -26.62 -9.12 50.46
CA SER A 198 -25.87 -7.88 50.67
C SER A 198 -25.18 -7.80 52.05
N PHE A 199 -24.10 -7.01 52.20
CA PHE A 199 -23.97 -5.92 53.20
C PHE A 199 -22.54 -5.30 53.28
N LEU A 200 -22.53 -3.95 53.21
CA LEU A 200 -21.66 -2.94 53.87
C LEU A 200 -20.14 -2.92 53.59
N ARG A 201 -19.54 -1.86 53.01
CA ARG A 201 -19.44 -0.42 53.40
C ARG A 201 -18.48 -0.19 54.59
N ALA A 202 -17.37 0.49 54.29
CA ALA A 202 -16.74 1.54 55.09
C ALA A 202 -16.17 2.57 54.11
#